data_AF-A0A0L6JM71-F1
#
_entry.id   AF-A0A0L6JM71-F1
#
_cell.length_a   1.000
_cell.length_b   1.000
_cell.length_c   1.000
_cell.angle_alpha   90.00
_cell.angle_beta   90.00
_cell.angle_gamma   90.00
#
_symmetry.space_group_name_H-M   'P 1'
#
loop_
_entity.id
_entity.type
_entity.pdbx_description
1 polymer ?
#
loop_
_entity_poly.entity_id
_entity_poly.type
_entity_poly.pdbx_seq_one_letter_code
_entity_poly.pdbx_strand_id
1 'polypeptide(L)'
;MESIRKDKEVKDINQCQEENGLRKCIPIQTSLGVLWGRDAIFIDDVEFNYNNNIVRLKGEFGSRFDIDNSATKYLLEFRSVYIFKMVELDLSDELIDMDNHNSSLFEVLESDLLKCAKRNRGVDLRHFIIQTYDDVFEIVCKDYELNIKHNE
;
A
#
# COMPACT_ATOMS: atom_id res chain seq x y z
N MET A 1 -31.31 34.32 -26.91
CA MET A 1 -29.93 34.12 -26.45
C MET A 1 -29.91 34.67 -25.03
N GLU A 2 -29.69 33.92 -23.95
CA GLU A 2 -28.97 32.66 -23.73
C GLU A 2 -29.78 31.75 -22.79
N SER A 3 -29.74 30.45 -23.06
CA SER A 3 -30.37 29.44 -22.22
C SER A 3 -29.61 29.29 -20.92
N ILE A 4 -30.33 29.36 -19.81
CA ILE A 4 -29.89 28.93 -18.48
C ILE A 4 -29.50 27.45 -18.58
N ARG A 5 -28.19 27.18 -18.62
CA ARG A 5 -27.68 25.82 -18.48
C ARG A 5 -27.84 25.45 -17.01
N LYS A 6 -28.80 24.55 -16.77
CA LYS A 6 -28.97 23.83 -15.51
C LYS A 6 -27.61 23.34 -15.02
N ASP A 7 -27.23 23.77 -13.83
CA ASP A 7 -26.18 23.17 -13.05
C ASP A 7 -26.42 21.66 -13.00
N LYS A 8 -25.58 20.91 -13.71
CA LYS A 8 -25.46 19.48 -13.46
C LYS A 8 -24.88 19.38 -12.06
N GLU A 9 -25.69 18.87 -11.14
CA GLU A 9 -25.25 18.32 -9.85
C GLU A 9 -23.86 17.72 -10.00
N VAL A 10 -22.89 18.35 -9.34
CA VAL A 10 -21.61 17.71 -9.04
C VAL A 10 -21.98 16.55 -8.13
N LYS A 11 -22.17 15.37 -8.70
CA LYS A 11 -22.36 14.15 -7.92
C LYS A 11 -21.16 14.02 -6.99
N ASP A 12 -21.45 14.04 -5.70
CA ASP A 12 -20.51 13.92 -4.61
C ASP A 12 -19.43 12.88 -4.92
N ILE A 13 -18.18 13.32 -4.96
CA ILE A 13 -16.99 12.46 -5.10
C ILE A 13 -16.71 11.74 -3.77
N ASN A 14 -17.54 11.97 -2.74
CA ASN A 14 -17.37 11.49 -1.36
C ASN A 14 -17.96 10.10 -1.08
N GLN A 15 -18.10 9.21 -2.07
CA GLN A 15 -18.72 7.89 -1.84
C GLN A 15 -17.86 6.72 -2.34
N CYS A 16 -16.59 6.73 -1.99
CA CYS A 16 -15.78 5.52 -1.88
C CYS A 16 -15.21 5.48 -0.44
N GLN A 17 -16.10 5.63 0.55
CA GLN A 17 -15.79 5.31 1.95
C GLN A 17 -16.03 3.81 2.12
N GLU A 18 -15.12 3.15 2.84
CA GLU A 18 -15.25 1.72 3.09
C GLU A 18 -16.34 1.47 4.13
N GLU A 19 -17.18 0.48 3.86
CA GLU A 19 -18.15 -0.01 4.84
C GLU A 19 -17.45 -1.02 5.77
N ASN A 20 -17.56 -0.83 7.09
CA ASN A 20 -16.92 -1.63 8.14
C ASN A 20 -17.21 -3.13 8.02
N GLY A 21 -16.34 -3.85 7.31
CA GLY A 21 -16.28 -5.30 7.24
C GLY A 21 -14.84 -5.75 7.07
N LEU A 22 -14.51 -6.95 7.58
CA LEU A 22 -13.14 -7.49 7.49
C LEU A 22 -12.63 -7.45 6.05
N ARG A 23 -11.54 -6.70 5.82
CA ARG A 23 -10.84 -6.69 4.54
C ARG A 23 -10.22 -8.07 4.30
N LYS A 24 -10.44 -8.63 3.12
CA LYS A 24 -9.79 -9.88 2.72
C LYS A 24 -8.36 -9.58 2.28
N CYS A 25 -7.40 -9.90 3.14
CA CYS A 25 -5.98 -9.69 2.90
C CYS A 25 -5.23 -11.02 2.76
N ILE A 26 -4.18 -11.02 1.93
CA ILE A 26 -3.22 -12.12 1.86
C ILE A 26 -1.80 -11.60 2.07
N PRO A 27 -0.96 -12.31 2.84
CA PRO A 27 0.45 -11.95 2.95
C PRO A 27 1.16 -12.10 1.61
N ILE A 28 2.09 -11.21 1.31
CA ILE A 28 2.92 -11.32 0.10
C ILE A 28 4.06 -12.32 0.35
N GLN A 29 4.16 -13.31 -0.53
CA GLN A 29 5.29 -14.24 -0.57
C GLN A 29 6.47 -13.56 -1.26
N THR A 30 7.60 -13.44 -0.55
CA THR A 30 8.86 -12.93 -1.10
C THR A 30 9.88 -14.06 -1.27
N SER A 31 11.05 -13.76 -1.84
CA SER A 31 12.19 -14.70 -1.85
C SER A 31 12.75 -14.99 -0.46
N LEU A 32 12.44 -14.15 0.55
CA LEU A 32 12.79 -14.35 1.96
C LEU A 32 11.69 -15.08 2.76
N GLY A 33 10.61 -15.50 2.10
CA GLY A 33 9.41 -16.01 2.76
C GLY A 33 8.32 -14.95 2.94
N VAL A 34 7.36 -15.25 3.81
CA VAL A 34 6.39 -14.26 4.29
C VAL A 34 7.02 -13.43 5.41
N LEU A 35 6.82 -12.12 5.35
CA LEU A 35 7.43 -11.14 6.26
C LEU A 35 6.59 -11.01 7.54
N TRP A 36 6.68 -11.99 8.46
CA TRP A 36 5.85 -12.04 9.68
C TRP A 36 6.26 -11.05 10.79
N GLY A 37 5.34 -10.28 11.35
CA GLY A 37 5.55 -9.33 12.44
C GLY A 37 5.96 -7.97 11.92
N ARG A 38 5.67 -6.90 12.67
CA ARG A 38 5.98 -5.51 12.30
C ARG A 38 7.47 -5.18 12.31
N ASP A 39 8.27 -6.06 12.91
CA ASP A 39 9.74 -6.05 12.89
C ASP A 39 10.34 -6.60 11.59
N ALA A 40 9.52 -7.00 10.61
CA ALA A 40 10.02 -7.56 9.37
C ALA A 40 10.60 -6.50 8.43
N ILE A 41 10.05 -5.29 8.44
CA ILE A 41 10.34 -4.21 7.49
C ILE A 41 10.69 -2.94 8.27
N PHE A 42 11.86 -2.39 7.99
CA PHE A 42 12.28 -1.06 8.44
C PHE A 42 12.38 -0.16 7.21
N ILE A 43 11.67 0.98 7.22
CA ILE A 43 11.70 1.95 6.13
C ILE A 43 12.62 3.10 6.53
N ASP A 44 13.71 3.28 5.77
CA ASP A 44 14.69 4.34 5.98
C ASP A 44 14.38 5.59 5.13
N ASP A 45 13.79 5.39 3.94
CA ASP A 45 13.53 6.47 2.99
C ASP A 45 12.24 6.21 2.19
N VAL A 46 11.51 7.31 1.95
CA VAL A 46 10.26 7.35 1.20
C VAL A 46 10.40 8.41 0.12
N GLU A 47 10.40 7.97 -1.13
CA GLU A 47 10.51 8.85 -2.30
C GLU A 47 9.23 8.81 -3.12
N PHE A 48 8.64 9.97 -3.38
CA PHE A 48 7.51 10.11 -4.30
C PHE A 48 7.90 10.91 -5.54
N ASN A 49 7.95 10.24 -6.69
CA ASN A 49 8.13 10.88 -7.98
C ASN A 49 6.77 11.28 -8.55
N TYR A 50 6.41 12.55 -8.38
CA TYR A 50 5.15 13.12 -8.83
C TYR A 50 4.93 12.99 -10.35
N ASN A 51 5.98 13.23 -11.15
CA ASN A 51 5.85 13.24 -12.62
C ASN A 51 5.46 11.87 -13.18
N ASN A 52 5.93 10.79 -12.54
CA ASN A 52 5.71 9.43 -13.01
C ASN A 52 4.71 8.65 -12.13
N ASN A 53 4.20 9.25 -11.06
CA ASN A 53 3.39 8.59 -10.03
C ASN A 53 4.06 7.30 -9.52
N ILE A 54 5.32 7.41 -9.10
CA ILE A 54 6.09 6.29 -8.54
C ILE A 54 6.35 6.58 -7.06
N VAL A 55 6.05 5.61 -6.20
CA VAL A 55 6.47 5.60 -4.80
C VAL A 55 7.58 4.58 -4.64
N ARG A 56 8.66 4.94 -3.95
CA ARG A 56 9.73 4.02 -3.54
C ARG A 56 9.87 4.05 -2.04
N LEU A 57 9.85 2.86 -1.45
CA LEU A 57 10.21 2.64 -0.07
C LEU A 57 11.55 1.91 -0.05
N LYS A 58 12.52 2.47 0.65
CA LYS A 58 13.85 1.87 0.82
C LYS A 58 14.07 1.60 2.28
N GLY A 59 14.79 0.53 2.56
CA GLY A 59 15.26 0.26 3.91
C GLY A 59 15.81 -1.14 4.04
N GLU A 60 15.63 -1.72 5.21
CA GLU A 60 16.22 -2.98 5.61
C GLU A 60 15.14 -3.94 6.13
N PHE A 61 15.34 -5.23 5.90
CA PHE A 61 14.53 -6.23 6.60
C PHE A 61 15.07 -6.44 8.02
N GLY A 62 14.21 -6.92 8.91
CA GLY A 62 14.66 -7.27 10.26
C GLY A 62 15.76 -8.33 10.26
N SER A 63 16.61 -8.29 11.29
CA SER A 63 17.88 -9.03 11.34
C SER A 63 17.77 -10.55 11.18
N ARG A 64 16.58 -11.12 11.38
CA ARG A 64 16.30 -12.55 11.09
C ARG A 64 16.39 -12.90 9.61
N PHE A 65 16.40 -11.91 8.73
CA PHE A 65 16.56 -12.04 7.29
C PHE A 65 17.96 -11.66 6.81
N ASP A 66 18.89 -11.36 7.73
CA ASP A 66 20.27 -11.04 7.39
C ASP A 66 20.99 -12.26 6.81
N ILE A 67 21.88 -11.99 5.87
CA ILE A 67 22.74 -13.00 5.25
C ILE A 67 24.18 -12.64 5.60
N ASP A 68 24.95 -13.62 6.06
CA ASP A 68 26.36 -13.48 6.43
C ASP A 68 26.66 -12.35 7.44
N ASN A 69 25.72 -12.11 8.37
CA ASN A 69 25.74 -11.01 9.35
C ASN A 69 25.72 -9.60 8.73
N SER A 70 25.20 -9.48 7.52
CA SER A 70 24.97 -8.21 6.85
C SER A 70 23.47 -7.93 6.72
N ALA A 71 23.10 -6.67 6.95
CA ALA A 71 21.73 -6.22 6.81
C ALA A 71 21.21 -6.45 5.39
N THR A 72 20.08 -7.15 5.27
CA THR A 72 19.43 -7.38 3.97
C THR A 72 18.59 -6.17 3.58
N LYS A 73 18.96 -5.49 2.50
CA LYS A 73 18.32 -4.24 2.06
C LYS A 73 17.24 -4.49 1.02
N TYR A 74 16.29 -3.57 0.92
CA TYR A 74 15.29 -3.60 -0.13
C TYR A 74 15.02 -2.24 -0.77
N LEU A 75 14.49 -2.33 -1.99
CA LEU A 75 13.79 -1.26 -2.69
C LEU A 75 12.43 -1.80 -3.14
N LEU A 76 11.36 -1.26 -2.58
CA LEU A 76 9.99 -1.57 -2.94
C LEU A 76 9.44 -0.40 -3.76
N GLU A 77 9.23 -0.64 -5.06
CA GLU A 77 8.78 0.37 -6.01
C GLU A 77 7.34 0.10 -6.45
N PHE A 78 6.46 1.09 -6.31
CA PHE A 78 5.08 1.05 -6.78
C PHE A 78 4.92 2.01 -7.96
N ARG A 79 4.37 1.51 -9.08
CA ARG A 79 4.26 2.25 -10.34
C ARG A 79 2.81 2.60 -10.66
N SER A 80 2.61 3.79 -11.22
CA SER A 80 1.27 4.34 -11.50
C SER A 80 0.38 4.34 -10.25
N VAL A 81 0.86 5.00 -9.20
CA VAL A 81 0.20 5.10 -7.90
C VAL A 81 -1.02 6.03 -7.97
N TYR A 82 -2.13 5.58 -7.40
CA TYR A 82 -3.40 6.30 -7.30
C TYR A 82 -3.67 6.77 -5.87
N ILE A 83 -3.24 5.97 -4.89
CA ILE A 83 -3.38 6.25 -3.47
C ILE A 83 -2.04 5.93 -2.82
N PHE A 84 -1.54 6.87 -2.04
CA PHE A 84 -0.40 6.72 -1.17
C PHE A 84 -0.75 7.42 0.14
N LYS A 85 -0.96 6.62 1.20
CA LYS A 85 -1.18 7.13 2.56
C LYS A 85 -0.10 6.57 3.47
N MET A 86 0.28 7.38 4.44
CA MET A 86 1.11 7.03 5.58
C MET A 86 0.33 7.50 6.80
N VAL A 87 0.08 6.58 7.73
CA VAL A 87 -0.68 6.83 8.95
C VAL A 87 0.11 6.23 10.09
N GLU A 88 0.28 7.00 11.17
CA GLU A 88 0.88 6.49 12.40
C GLU A 88 0.07 5.30 12.92
N LEU A 89 0.75 4.28 13.42
CA LEU A 89 0.18 2.98 13.76
C LEU A 89 -0.99 3.09 14.75
N ASP A 90 -0.88 3.87 15.81
CA ASP A 90 -1.95 4.04 16.82
C ASP A 90 -3.18 4.81 16.27
N LEU A 91 -3.07 5.41 15.09
CA LEU A 91 -4.16 6.09 14.36
C LEU A 91 -4.69 5.29 13.17
N SER A 92 -4.23 4.05 12.98
CA SER A 92 -4.47 3.25 11.79
C SER A 92 -5.58 2.21 11.93
N ASP A 93 -6.44 2.33 12.95
CA ASP A 93 -7.51 1.37 13.24
C ASP A 93 -8.38 1.01 12.02
N GLU A 94 -8.70 1.97 11.15
CA GLU A 94 -9.46 1.75 9.93
C GLU A 94 -8.69 0.96 8.84
N LEU A 95 -7.36 0.97 8.90
CA LEU A 95 -6.46 0.24 7.99
C LEU A 95 -6.09 -1.15 8.51
N ILE A 96 -6.15 -1.34 9.83
CA ILE A 96 -5.71 -2.54 10.56
C ILE A 96 -6.86 -3.08 11.42
N ASP A 97 -7.99 -3.40 10.81
CA ASP A 97 -8.99 -4.25 11.47
C ASP A 97 -8.58 -5.72 11.27
N MET A 98 -7.52 -6.15 11.97
CA MET A 98 -6.73 -7.34 11.61
C MET A 98 -6.62 -8.34 12.77
N ASP A 99 -7.74 -8.92 13.20
CA ASP A 99 -7.75 -10.11 14.08
C ASP A 99 -6.99 -11.33 13.50
N ASN A 100 -6.48 -11.28 12.26
CA ASN A 100 -5.98 -12.46 11.55
C ASN A 100 -4.64 -12.34 10.79
N HIS A 101 -3.92 -11.21 10.85
CA HIS A 101 -2.88 -10.97 9.86
C HIS A 101 -1.60 -10.39 10.45
N ASN A 102 -0.68 -11.29 10.79
CA ASN A 102 0.61 -11.01 11.43
C ASN A 102 1.75 -10.70 10.43
N SER A 103 1.53 -10.24 9.20
CA SER A 103 2.64 -9.89 8.26
C SER A 103 2.96 -8.38 8.29
N SER A 104 4.10 -7.96 7.77
CA SER A 104 4.43 -6.55 7.53
C SER A 104 3.98 -6.09 6.14
N LEU A 105 3.65 -7.01 5.24
CA LEU A 105 3.29 -6.71 3.86
C LEU A 105 2.15 -7.62 3.39
N PHE A 106 1.08 -7.01 2.89
CA PHE A 106 -0.13 -7.68 2.45
C PHE A 106 -0.70 -7.06 1.17
N GLU A 107 -1.41 -7.88 0.41
CA GLU A 107 -2.31 -7.44 -0.65
C GLU A 107 -3.76 -7.57 -0.19
N VAL A 108 -4.54 -6.50 -0.37
CA VAL A 108 -5.98 -6.46 -0.15
C VAL A 108 -6.65 -6.93 -1.45
N LEU A 109 -7.29 -8.09 -1.42
CA LEU A 109 -7.88 -8.69 -2.62
C LEU A 109 -9.18 -8.01 -3.05
N GLU A 110 -9.93 -7.50 -2.09
CA GLU A 110 -11.24 -6.90 -2.30
C GLU A 110 -11.33 -5.65 -1.43
N SER A 111 -11.37 -4.48 -2.05
CA SER A 111 -11.64 -3.21 -1.37
C SER A 111 -12.51 -2.32 -2.24
N ASP A 112 -13.23 -1.39 -1.61
CA ASP A 112 -14.08 -0.46 -2.34
C ASP A 112 -13.28 0.48 -3.22
N LEU A 113 -12.02 0.76 -2.86
CA LEU A 113 -11.06 1.47 -3.71
C LEU A 113 -10.84 0.77 -5.05
N LEU A 114 -10.64 -0.56 -5.04
CA LEU A 114 -10.47 -1.35 -6.27
C LEU A 114 -11.74 -1.37 -7.12
N LYS A 115 -12.91 -1.59 -6.50
CA LYS A 115 -14.21 -1.54 -7.18
C LYS A 115 -14.47 -0.16 -7.79
N CYS A 116 -14.17 0.90 -7.04
CA CYS A 116 -14.32 2.30 -7.44
C CYS A 116 -13.40 2.64 -8.61
N ALA A 117 -12.13 2.20 -8.58
CA ALA A 117 -11.19 2.36 -9.69
C ALA A 117 -11.68 1.65 -10.97
N LYS A 118 -12.14 0.40 -10.85
CA LYS A 118 -12.70 -0.35 -11.98
C LYS A 118 -13.94 0.34 -12.57
N ARG A 119 -14.88 0.73 -11.72
CA ARG A 119 -16.14 1.39 -12.12
C ARG A 119 -15.92 2.76 -12.77
N ASN A 120 -15.11 3.60 -12.14
CA ASN A 120 -15.00 5.02 -12.52
C ASN A 120 -13.93 5.26 -13.59
N ARG A 121 -12.90 4.41 -13.67
CA ARG A 121 -11.76 4.60 -14.57
C ARG A 121 -11.48 3.41 -15.48
N GLY A 122 -12.19 2.29 -15.32
CA GLY A 122 -11.99 1.09 -16.15
C GLY A 122 -10.63 0.43 -15.95
N VAL A 123 -9.92 0.73 -14.86
CA VAL A 123 -8.58 0.20 -14.56
C VAL A 123 -8.66 -0.86 -13.48
N ASP A 124 -7.91 -1.94 -13.67
CA ASP A 124 -7.61 -2.90 -12.62
C ASP A 124 -6.38 -2.42 -11.87
N LEU A 125 -6.50 -2.31 -10.55
CA LEU A 125 -5.42 -1.87 -9.65
C LEU A 125 -5.16 -2.96 -8.62
N ARG A 126 -4.06 -2.80 -7.88
CA ARG A 126 -3.66 -3.61 -6.74
C ARG A 126 -3.62 -2.73 -5.51
N HIS A 127 -3.96 -3.29 -4.36
CA HIS A 127 -4.05 -2.56 -3.10
C HIS A 127 -3.15 -3.25 -2.07
N PHE A 128 -2.18 -2.52 -1.55
CA PHE A 128 -1.19 -2.99 -0.59
C PHE A 128 -1.32 -2.27 0.73
N ILE A 129 -1.10 -3.03 1.80
CA ILE A 129 -0.90 -2.52 3.15
C ILE A 129 0.51 -2.95 3.60
N ILE A 130 1.26 -2.00 4.12
CA ILE A 130 2.56 -2.22 4.75
C ILE A 130 2.47 -1.75 6.18
N GLN A 131 2.85 -2.60 7.13
CA GLN A 131 2.83 -2.28 8.55
C GLN A 131 4.26 -2.34 9.08
N THR A 132 4.70 -1.23 9.65
CA THR A 132 5.96 -1.14 10.40
C THR A 132 5.63 -0.95 11.89
N TYR A 133 6.64 -0.74 12.73
CA TYR A 133 6.40 -0.44 14.14
C TYR A 133 5.75 0.92 14.38
N ASP A 134 6.03 1.90 13.53
CA ASP A 134 5.63 3.29 13.75
C ASP A 134 4.50 3.72 12.80
N ASP A 135 4.53 3.21 11.56
CA ASP A 135 3.64 3.67 10.49
C ASP A 135 3.05 2.53 9.67
N VAL A 136 1.89 2.84 9.09
CA VAL A 136 1.12 2.00 8.19
C VAL A 136 0.97 2.71 6.85
N PHE A 137 1.37 2.03 5.79
CA PHE A 137 1.27 2.54 4.44
C PHE A 137 0.14 1.84 3.69
N GLU A 138 -0.77 2.63 3.11
CA GLU A 138 -1.80 2.16 2.20
C GLU A 138 -1.49 2.63 0.79
N ILE A 139 -1.30 1.69 -0.12
CA ILE A 139 -0.86 1.98 -1.49
C ILE A 139 -1.77 1.29 -2.49
N VAL A 140 -2.36 2.08 -3.40
CA VAL A 140 -3.11 1.55 -4.55
C VAL A 140 -2.40 1.95 -5.83
N CYS A 141 -1.99 0.96 -6.63
CA CYS A 141 -1.19 1.17 -7.82
C CYS A 141 -1.53 0.16 -8.93
N LYS A 142 -0.93 0.32 -10.12
CA LYS A 142 -1.06 -0.69 -11.19
C LYS A 142 -0.10 -1.86 -10.99
N ASP A 143 1.10 -1.57 -10.54
CA ASP A 143 2.19 -2.54 -10.49
C ASP A 143 3.15 -2.24 -9.34
N TYR A 144 3.86 -3.27 -8.88
CA TYR A 144 4.88 -3.15 -7.86
C TYR A 144 6.05 -4.10 -8.12
N GLU A 145 7.21 -3.73 -7.59
CA GLU A 145 8.43 -4.51 -7.70
C GLU A 145 9.20 -4.46 -6.38
N LEU A 146 9.57 -5.63 -5.86
CA LEU A 146 10.44 -5.76 -4.69
C LEU A 146 11.83 -6.21 -5.13
N ASN A 147 12.80 -5.33 -4.98
CA ASN A 147 14.21 -5.63 -5.21
C ASN A 147 14.92 -5.84 -3.87
N ILE A 148 15.53 -7.00 -3.69
CA ILE A 148 16.28 -7.35 -2.47
C ILE A 148 17.77 -7.35 -2.82
N LYS A 149 18.57 -6.65 -2.02
CA LYS A 149 20.02 -6.56 -2.18
C LYS A 149 20.70 -7.07 -0.92
N HIS A 150 21.71 -7.90 -1.13
CA HIS A 150 22.68 -8.27 -0.11
C HIS A 150 23.88 -7.34 -0.29
N ASN A 151 24.43 -6.81 0.80
CA ASN A 151 25.70 -6.10 0.69
C ASN A 151 26.78 -7.16 0.41
N GLU A 152 27.48 -7.03 -0.71
CA GLU A 152 28.73 -7.76 -0.99
C GLU A 152 29.92 -7.17 -0.22
#